data_AF-A0A931IT90-F1
#
_entry.id   AF-A0A931IT90-F1
#
_cell.length_a   1.000
_cell.length_b   1.000
_cell.length_c   1.000
_cell.angle_alpha   90.00
_cell.angle_beta   90.00
_cell.angle_gamma   90.00
#
_symmetry.space_group_name_H-M   'P 1'
#
loop_
_entity.id
_entity.type
_entity.pdbx_description
1 polymer ?
#
loop_
_entity_poly.entity_id
_entity_poly.type
_entity_poly.pdbx_seq_one_letter_code
_entity_poly.pdbx_strand_id
1 'polypeptide(L)'
;MFEILGLIFLIISLYLFVAIINPSVFLKFIKKPFSRSKTALFAVISLVLFIVCIISSVPDDVKKEIKDGTTVAIANEDAKAKKEAEAKAKVATEEKAKAEASAKEEADAKAKEEADAKAKEEAEKKAIADKKKAEEEAIAKQAAEEAAKGKGKIFESAAEFKTAFNRAAVEFQSELKIDDIVVSDGEAQDAFNVMLNDYIALIGSVNKDDKTVRDLTMIGQGDGTTASGADIIFTMGMLMTAADPTITADERGNLLAKLGLMGEDVDLSTLDEEVEFNEIRYSIMYLDTMGMMFSVSDANETE
;
A
#
# COMPACT_ATOMS: atom_id res chain seq x y z
N MET A 1 39.05 -10.25 24.95
CA MET A 1 38.52 -9.49 23.81
C MET A 1 38.14 -10.40 22.64
N PHE A 2 38.95 -11.40 22.28
CA PHE A 2 38.64 -12.36 21.20
C PHE A 2 37.40 -13.25 21.46
N GLU A 3 37.11 -13.62 22.70
CA GLU A 3 35.94 -14.47 23.02
C GLU A 3 34.59 -13.78 22.78
N ILE A 4 34.50 -12.48 23.07
CA ILE A 4 33.29 -11.67 22.83
C ILE A 4 33.04 -11.52 21.32
N LEU A 5 34.12 -11.35 20.54
CA LEU A 5 34.04 -11.25 19.08
C LEU A 5 33.54 -12.56 18.45
N GLY A 6 33.99 -13.70 18.96
CA GLY A 6 33.53 -15.02 18.51
C GLY A 6 32.05 -15.27 18.79
N LEU A 7 31.56 -14.85 19.96
CA LEU A 7 30.14 -14.97 20.32
C LEU A 7 29.25 -14.11 19.41
N ILE A 8 29.64 -12.86 19.14
CA ILE A 8 28.92 -11.97 18.23
C ILE A 8 28.85 -12.59 16.83
N PHE A 9 29.96 -13.17 16.36
CA PHE A 9 30.02 -13.81 15.05
C PHE A 9 29.10 -15.04 14.96
N LEU A 10 29.02 -15.83 16.03
CA LEU A 10 28.14 -17.00 16.11
C LEU A 10 26.65 -16.60 16.08
N ILE A 11 26.28 -15.52 16.77
CA ILE A 11 24.91 -14.97 16.77
C ILE A 11 24.54 -14.45 15.38
N ILE A 12 25.45 -13.73 14.71
CA ILE A 12 25.23 -13.24 13.34
C ILE A 12 25.05 -14.41 12.35
N SER A 13 25.86 -15.46 12.48
CA SER A 13 25.77 -16.66 11.64
C SER A 13 24.44 -17.40 11.82
N LEU A 14 23.99 -17.60 13.06
CA LEU A 14 22.67 -18.18 13.38
C LEU A 14 21.53 -17.34 12.80
N TYR A 15 21.62 -16.01 12.92
CA TYR A 15 20.64 -15.09 12.36
C TYR A 15 20.56 -15.19 10.82
N LEU A 16 21.71 -15.27 10.14
CA LEU A 16 21.76 -15.50 8.69
C LEU A 16 21.15 -16.85 8.30
N PHE A 17 21.37 -17.90 9.10
CA PHE A 17 20.78 -19.22 8.86
C PHE A 17 19.25 -19.20 8.96
N VAL A 18 18.71 -18.50 9.98
CA VAL A 18 17.26 -18.29 10.12
C VAL A 18 16.70 -17.45 8.96
N ALA A 19 17.46 -16.46 8.47
CA ALA A 19 17.08 -15.64 7.32
C ALA A 19 17.01 -16.44 6.00
N ILE A 20 17.80 -17.50 5.86
CA ILE A 20 17.73 -18.45 4.72
C ILE A 20 16.46 -19.30 4.79
N ILE A 21 16.10 -19.79 5.98
CA ILE A 21 14.92 -20.66 6.18
C ILE A 21 13.62 -19.86 6.06
N ASN A 22 13.58 -18.65 6.61
CA ASN A 22 12.40 -17.80 6.55
C ASN A 22 12.76 -16.34 6.23
N PRO A 23 12.81 -15.97 4.94
CA PRO A 23 13.17 -14.63 4.50
C PRO A 23 12.23 -13.53 5.03
N SER A 24 10.99 -13.88 5.38
CA SER A 24 9.99 -12.90 5.86
C SER A 24 10.35 -12.29 7.21
N VAL A 25 11.10 -13.00 8.06
CA VAL A 25 11.57 -12.51 9.36
C VAL A 25 12.66 -11.44 9.19
N PHE A 26 13.54 -11.61 8.20
CA PHE A 26 14.60 -10.67 7.86
C PHE A 26 14.04 -9.41 7.17
N LEU A 27 13.05 -9.59 6.29
CA LEU A 27 12.47 -8.49 5.51
C LEU A 27 11.65 -7.48 6.35
N LYS A 28 11.19 -7.85 7.55
CA LYS A 28 10.48 -6.92 8.46
C LYS A 28 11.35 -5.75 8.95
N PHE A 29 12.67 -5.91 8.97
CA PHE A 29 13.60 -4.91 9.53
C PHE A 29 14.29 -4.03 8.47
N ILE A 30 14.10 -4.31 7.18
CA ILE A 30 14.73 -3.55 6.11
C ILE A 30 13.65 -2.78 5.34
N LYS A 31 13.61 -1.46 5.52
CA LYS A 31 12.64 -0.53 4.88
C LYS A 31 12.68 -0.53 3.34
N LYS A 32 13.59 -1.26 2.71
CA LYS A 32 13.70 -1.40 1.24
C LYS A 32 13.79 -2.87 0.85
N PRO A 33 12.90 -3.38 -0.02
CA PRO A 33 12.99 -4.75 -0.51
C PRO A 33 14.22 -4.89 -1.42
N PHE A 34 15.20 -5.71 -1.01
CA PHE A 34 16.28 -6.13 -1.89
C PHE A 34 15.78 -7.20 -2.86
N SER A 35 16.19 -7.12 -4.13
CA SER A 35 15.89 -8.16 -5.11
C SER A 35 16.58 -9.47 -4.72
N ARG A 36 15.94 -10.63 -4.98
CA ARG A 36 16.48 -11.97 -4.65
C ARG A 36 17.92 -12.19 -5.14
N SER A 37 18.28 -11.58 -6.28
CA SER A 37 19.65 -11.61 -6.83
C SER A 37 20.68 -10.92 -5.96
N LYS A 38 20.33 -9.80 -5.32
CA LYS A 38 21.23 -9.06 -4.43
C LYS A 38 21.43 -9.81 -3.12
N THR A 39 20.38 -10.43 -2.57
CA THR A 39 20.48 -11.26 -1.37
C THR A 39 21.43 -12.45 -1.57
N ALA A 40 21.33 -13.14 -2.72
CA ALA A 40 22.25 -14.23 -3.07
C ALA A 40 23.71 -13.75 -3.17
N LEU A 41 23.94 -12.59 -3.80
CA LEU A 41 25.28 -12.00 -3.91
C LEU A 41 25.88 -11.69 -2.53
N PHE A 42 25.10 -11.10 -1.62
CA PHE A 42 25.57 -10.82 -0.25
C PHE A 42 25.87 -12.10 0.55
N ALA A 43 25.08 -13.16 0.36
CA ALA A 43 25.33 -14.45 1.01
C ALA A 43 26.66 -15.08 0.54
N VAL A 44 26.97 -15.00 -0.76
CA VAL A 44 28.25 -15.52 -1.30
C VAL A 44 29.44 -14.70 -0.79
N ILE A 45 29.33 -13.37 -0.78
CA ILE A 45 30.39 -12.49 -0.24
C ILE A 45 30.64 -12.79 1.25
N SER A 46 29.57 -12.97 2.02
CA SER A 46 29.63 -13.37 3.43
C SER A 46 30.33 -14.72 3.63
N LEU A 47 30.02 -15.72 2.80
CA LEU A 47 30.64 -17.05 2.86
C LEU A 47 32.14 -16.98 2.56
N VAL A 48 32.54 -16.22 1.54
CA VAL A 48 33.96 -16.05 1.18
C VAL A 48 34.73 -15.38 2.32
N LEU A 49 34.18 -14.31 2.90
CA LEU A 49 34.79 -13.64 4.05
C LEU A 49 34.92 -14.58 5.26
N PHE A 50 33.91 -15.42 5.50
CA PHE A 50 33.95 -16.41 6.56
C PHE A 50 35.08 -17.43 6.38
N ILE A 51 35.26 -17.96 5.17
CA ILE A 51 36.34 -18.91 4.84
C ILE A 51 37.72 -18.24 5.04
N VAL A 52 37.87 -16.98 4.60
CA VAL A 52 39.12 -16.22 4.78
C VAL A 52 39.43 -16.02 6.28
N CYS A 53 38.42 -15.67 7.10
CA CYS A 53 38.59 -15.54 8.55
C CYS A 53 38.98 -16.86 9.22
N ILE A 54 38.42 -18.00 8.78
CA ILE A 54 38.81 -19.32 9.29
C ILE A 54 40.29 -19.58 8.96
N ILE A 55 40.72 -19.36 7.72
CA ILE A 55 42.10 -19.60 7.28
C ILE A 55 43.11 -18.70 8.03
N SER A 56 42.73 -17.45 8.33
CA SER A 56 43.58 -16.55 9.12
C SER A 56 43.65 -16.90 10.61
N SER A 57 42.68 -17.65 11.13
CA SER A 57 42.61 -18.02 12.55
C SER A 57 43.33 -19.33 12.89
N VAL A 58 43.86 -20.04 11.88
CA VAL A 58 44.65 -21.26 12.09
C VAL A 58 46.04 -20.88 12.62
N PRO A 59 46.45 -21.38 13.80
CA PRO A 59 47.80 -21.18 14.35
C PRO A 59 48.88 -21.62 13.36
N ASP A 60 49.99 -20.87 13.26
CA ASP A 60 51.04 -21.14 12.28
C ASP A 60 51.69 -22.52 12.42
N ASP A 61 51.54 -23.17 13.58
CA ASP A 61 52.02 -24.53 13.85
C ASP A 61 51.24 -25.62 13.09
N VAL A 62 49.99 -25.36 12.67
CA VAL A 62 49.16 -26.29 11.87
C VAL A 62 49.32 -26.06 10.37
N LYS A 63 49.77 -24.87 9.94
CA LYS A 63 50.02 -24.57 8.52
C LYS A 63 51.23 -25.31 7.92
N LYS A 64 52.09 -25.91 8.77
CA LYS A 64 53.27 -26.67 8.32
C LYS A 64 52.99 -28.13 7.91
N GLU A 65 51.85 -28.72 8.23
CA GLU A 65 51.55 -30.12 7.88
C GLU A 65 50.72 -30.31 6.59
N ILE A 66 50.19 -29.24 5.97
CA ILE A 66 49.39 -29.37 4.73
C ILE A 66 50.25 -29.32 3.46
N LYS A 67 51.57 -29.15 3.58
CA LYS A 67 52.49 -29.09 2.43
C LYS A 67 53.39 -30.32 2.22
N ASP A 68 53.43 -31.28 3.14
CA ASP A 68 54.28 -32.47 3.00
C ASP A 68 53.53 -33.73 3.47
N GLY A 69 53.27 -34.67 2.55
CA GLY A 69 52.58 -35.94 2.85
C GLY A 69 51.87 -36.53 1.62
N THR A 70 52.59 -36.86 0.54
CA THR A 70 53.23 -38.16 0.30
C THR A 70 52.26 -39.24 -0.21
N THR A 71 52.16 -39.28 -1.53
CA THR A 71 51.86 -40.45 -2.36
C THR A 71 53.12 -41.32 -2.49
N VAL A 72 53.12 -42.52 -1.90
CA VAL A 72 54.08 -43.61 -2.14
C VAL A 72 53.27 -44.91 -2.08
N ALA A 73 52.94 -45.56 -3.20
CA ALA A 73 53.75 -46.41 -4.08
C ALA A 73 53.46 -47.89 -3.80
N ILE A 74 52.92 -48.59 -4.81
CA ILE A 74 53.19 -50.03 -5.00
C ILE A 74 53.34 -50.26 -6.51
N ALA A 75 54.59 -50.34 -6.95
CA ALA A 75 55.12 -51.02 -8.13
C ALA A 75 56.50 -51.52 -7.66
N ASN A 76 57.00 -52.72 -7.95
CA ASN A 76 56.88 -53.52 -9.17
C ASN A 76 57.43 -54.95 -8.91
N GLU A 77 57.34 -55.79 -9.95
CA GLU A 77 57.76 -57.21 -10.10
C GLU A 77 56.68 -58.22 -9.65
N ASP A 78 56.23 -59.16 -10.48
CA ASP A 78 57.02 -59.97 -11.38
C ASP A 78 56.24 -60.39 -12.64
N ALA A 79 56.95 -60.39 -13.75
CA ALA A 79 56.47 -60.60 -15.10
C ALA A 79 56.67 -62.07 -15.50
N LYS A 80 55.63 -62.90 -15.38
CA LYS A 80 55.61 -64.20 -16.09
C LYS A 80 54.21 -64.77 -16.34
N ALA A 81 53.32 -64.00 -16.94
CA ALA A 81 52.04 -64.51 -17.45
C ALA A 81 51.46 -63.72 -18.65
N LYS A 82 52.31 -63.01 -19.40
CA LYS A 82 51.87 -62.02 -20.42
C LYS A 82 51.97 -62.54 -21.86
N LYS A 83 51.48 -63.74 -22.17
CA LYS A 83 51.25 -64.16 -23.59
C LYS A 83 50.04 -65.04 -23.88
N GLU A 84 49.24 -65.47 -22.90
CA GLU A 84 48.01 -66.27 -23.19
C GLU A 84 46.69 -65.61 -22.75
N ALA A 85 46.72 -64.48 -22.03
CA ALA A 85 45.50 -63.78 -21.57
C ALA A 85 45.01 -62.66 -22.51
N GLU A 86 45.71 -62.38 -23.61
CA GLU A 86 45.41 -61.23 -24.49
C GLU A 86 44.35 -61.54 -25.58
N ALA A 87 43.97 -62.81 -25.76
CA ALA A 87 42.97 -63.22 -26.76
C ALA A 87 41.55 -63.44 -26.20
N LYS A 88 41.35 -63.46 -24.86
CA LYS A 88 40.01 -63.57 -24.24
C LYS A 88 39.52 -62.27 -23.57
N ALA A 89 40.39 -61.27 -23.41
CA ALA A 89 40.02 -59.99 -22.78
C ALA A 89 39.43 -58.95 -23.76
N LYS A 90 39.60 -59.13 -25.08
CA LYS A 90 39.09 -58.19 -26.11
C LYS A 90 37.62 -58.38 -26.48
N VAL A 91 37.03 -59.55 -26.24
CA VAL A 91 35.61 -59.82 -26.52
C VAL A 91 34.70 -59.43 -25.34
N ALA A 92 35.19 -59.53 -24.10
CA ALA A 92 34.42 -59.15 -22.91
C ALA A 92 34.40 -57.63 -22.62
N THR A 93 35.26 -56.83 -23.27
CA THR A 93 35.31 -55.36 -23.09
C THR A 93 34.39 -54.61 -24.06
N GLU A 94 34.08 -55.15 -25.25
CA GLU A 94 33.12 -54.53 -26.17
C GLU A 94 31.65 -54.80 -25.79
N GLU A 95 31.32 -55.95 -25.20
CA GLU A 95 29.95 -56.20 -24.69
C GLU A 95 29.64 -55.42 -23.40
N LYS A 96 30.62 -55.19 -22.52
CA LYS A 96 30.42 -54.38 -21.31
C LYS A 96 30.30 -52.87 -21.61
N ALA A 97 31.00 -52.38 -22.65
CA ALA A 97 30.89 -51.00 -23.09
C ALA A 97 29.56 -50.69 -23.81
N LYS A 98 28.95 -51.66 -24.51
CA LYS A 98 27.61 -51.49 -25.09
C LYS A 98 26.48 -51.55 -24.04
N ALA A 99 26.63 -52.33 -22.98
CA ALA A 99 25.66 -52.39 -21.88
C ALA A 99 25.68 -51.15 -20.97
N GLU A 100 26.84 -50.53 -20.74
CA GLU A 100 26.94 -49.25 -20.00
C GLU A 100 26.46 -48.05 -20.81
N ALA A 101 26.61 -48.07 -22.14
CA ALA A 101 26.09 -47.00 -23.00
C ALA A 101 24.55 -46.99 -23.06
N SER A 102 23.90 -48.17 -23.14
CA SER A 102 22.44 -48.26 -23.15
C SER A 102 21.81 -47.94 -21.79
N ALA A 103 22.47 -48.31 -20.68
CA ALA A 103 21.98 -47.98 -19.34
C ALA A 103 22.07 -46.48 -19.01
N LYS A 104 23.03 -45.76 -19.61
CA LYS A 104 23.19 -44.32 -19.42
C LYS A 104 22.18 -43.50 -20.23
N GLU A 105 21.84 -43.94 -21.45
CA GLU A 105 20.77 -43.30 -22.25
C GLU A 105 19.37 -43.48 -21.63
N GLU A 106 19.08 -44.64 -21.03
CA GLU A 106 17.79 -44.87 -20.37
C GLU A 106 17.64 -44.08 -19.06
N ALA A 107 18.75 -43.85 -18.34
CA ALA A 107 18.77 -43.03 -17.13
C ALA A 107 18.62 -41.52 -17.44
N ASP A 108 19.28 -41.02 -18.49
CA ASP A 108 19.14 -39.61 -18.92
C ASP A 108 17.76 -39.33 -19.53
N ALA A 109 17.15 -40.30 -20.22
CA ALA A 109 15.78 -40.16 -20.75
C ALA A 109 14.74 -40.07 -19.61
N LYS A 110 14.83 -40.93 -18.59
CA LYS A 110 13.94 -40.87 -17.42
C LYS A 110 14.14 -39.62 -16.57
N ALA A 111 15.38 -39.17 -16.39
CA ALA A 111 15.66 -37.93 -15.65
C ALA A 111 15.10 -36.69 -16.37
N LYS A 112 15.08 -36.68 -17.70
CA LYS A 112 14.54 -35.58 -18.50
C LYS A 112 13.00 -35.55 -18.49
N GLU A 113 12.34 -36.71 -18.54
CA GLU A 113 10.88 -36.81 -18.43
C GLU A 113 10.35 -36.37 -17.05
N GLU A 114 11.04 -36.74 -15.97
CA GLU A 114 10.66 -36.32 -14.60
C GLU A 114 10.87 -34.81 -14.36
N ALA A 115 11.90 -34.23 -14.99
CA ALA A 115 12.17 -32.80 -14.91
C ALA A 115 11.11 -31.96 -15.67
N ASP A 116 10.72 -32.39 -16.89
CA ASP A 116 9.69 -31.71 -17.67
C ASP A 116 8.30 -31.85 -17.03
N ALA A 117 7.98 -33.00 -16.42
CA ALA A 117 6.72 -33.20 -15.70
C ALA A 117 6.60 -32.28 -14.46
N LYS A 118 7.67 -32.16 -13.65
CA LYS A 118 7.70 -31.24 -12.50
C LYS A 118 7.63 -29.77 -12.90
N ALA A 119 8.31 -29.37 -13.97
CA ALA A 119 8.27 -27.99 -14.45
C ALA A 119 6.87 -27.58 -14.93
N LYS A 120 6.13 -28.51 -15.55
CA LYS A 120 4.76 -28.27 -16.03
C LYS A 120 3.74 -28.16 -14.90
N GLU A 121 3.86 -29.01 -13.87
CA GLU A 121 3.00 -28.96 -12.69
C GLU A 121 3.22 -27.67 -11.86
N GLU A 122 4.46 -27.20 -11.74
CA GLU A 122 4.79 -25.97 -11.01
C GLU A 122 4.30 -24.72 -11.76
N ALA A 123 4.33 -24.74 -13.11
CA ALA A 123 3.78 -23.68 -13.95
C ALA A 123 2.24 -23.58 -13.84
N GLU A 124 1.51 -24.71 -13.85
CA GLU A 124 0.06 -24.72 -13.67
C GLU A 124 -0.36 -24.25 -12.27
N LYS A 125 0.34 -24.68 -11.22
CA LYS A 125 0.06 -24.21 -9.85
C LYS A 125 0.26 -22.70 -9.70
N LYS A 126 1.30 -22.15 -10.34
CA LYS A 126 1.55 -20.70 -10.33
C LYS A 126 0.47 -19.93 -11.10
N ALA A 127 0.04 -20.42 -12.26
CA ALA A 127 -1.02 -19.79 -13.04
C ALA A 127 -2.37 -19.77 -12.29
N ILE A 128 -2.71 -20.84 -11.57
CA ILE A 128 -3.92 -20.92 -10.76
C ILE A 128 -3.84 -19.96 -9.56
N ALA A 129 -2.67 -19.86 -8.91
CA ALA A 129 -2.45 -18.95 -7.79
C ALA A 129 -2.53 -17.47 -8.22
N ASP A 130 -1.93 -17.11 -9.35
CA ASP A 130 -1.97 -15.75 -9.89
C ASP A 130 -3.40 -15.36 -10.31
N LYS A 131 -4.16 -16.30 -10.92
CA LYS A 131 -5.57 -16.07 -11.27
C LYS A 131 -6.45 -15.89 -10.03
N LYS A 132 -6.28 -16.72 -8.99
CA LYS A 132 -7.06 -16.61 -7.75
C LYS A 132 -6.77 -15.30 -7.01
N LYS A 133 -5.51 -14.86 -7.01
CA LYS A 133 -5.12 -13.57 -6.41
C LYS A 133 -5.76 -12.39 -7.15
N ALA A 134 -5.76 -12.40 -8.49
CA ALA A 134 -6.42 -11.36 -9.28
C ALA A 134 -7.94 -11.31 -9.05
N GLU A 135 -8.58 -12.47 -8.85
CA GLU A 135 -10.01 -12.58 -8.57
C GLU A 135 -10.36 -12.08 -7.16
N GLU A 136 -9.56 -12.42 -6.14
CA GLU A 136 -9.70 -11.86 -4.78
C GLU A 136 -9.47 -10.35 -4.73
N GLU A 137 -8.51 -9.82 -5.49
CA GLU A 137 -8.22 -8.38 -5.55
C GLU A 137 -9.34 -7.62 -6.28
N ALA A 138 -9.94 -8.22 -7.32
CA ALA A 138 -11.12 -7.66 -7.99
C ALA A 138 -12.36 -7.64 -7.09
N ILE A 139 -12.60 -8.72 -6.32
CA ILE A 139 -13.71 -8.81 -5.36
C ILE A 139 -13.51 -7.82 -4.20
N ALA A 140 -12.28 -7.71 -3.68
CA ALA A 140 -11.97 -6.74 -2.63
C ALA A 140 -12.15 -5.29 -3.11
N LYS A 141 -11.77 -4.99 -4.36
CA LYS A 141 -11.99 -3.68 -4.97
C LYS A 141 -13.48 -3.38 -5.17
N GLN A 142 -14.27 -4.34 -5.67
CA GLN A 142 -15.72 -4.20 -5.79
C GLN A 142 -16.41 -4.01 -4.43
N ALA A 143 -16.01 -4.78 -3.41
CA ALA A 143 -16.55 -4.63 -2.06
C ALA A 143 -16.17 -3.29 -1.43
N ALA A 144 -14.98 -2.75 -1.72
CA ALA A 144 -14.57 -1.41 -1.28
C ALA A 144 -15.34 -0.30 -2.02
N GLU A 145 -15.53 -0.41 -3.34
CA GLU A 145 -16.38 0.51 -4.13
C GLU A 145 -17.84 0.46 -3.67
N GLU A 146 -18.36 -0.71 -3.34
CA GLU A 146 -19.74 -0.88 -2.85
C GLU A 146 -19.90 -0.43 -1.39
N ALA A 147 -18.88 -0.59 -0.54
CA ALA A 147 -18.87 -0.04 0.82
C ALA A 147 -18.67 1.48 0.87
N ALA A 148 -18.08 2.08 -0.17
CA ALA A 148 -17.96 3.53 -0.34
C ALA A 148 -19.24 4.16 -0.91
N LYS A 149 -20.10 3.39 -1.59
CA LYS A 149 -21.43 3.82 -2.03
C LYS A 149 -22.37 4.01 -0.84
N GLY A 150 -22.39 5.23 -0.31
CA GLY A 150 -23.40 5.71 0.64
C GLY A 150 -22.86 6.23 1.98
N LYS A 151 -21.56 6.08 2.25
CA LYS A 151 -20.89 6.82 3.34
C LYS A 151 -20.38 8.14 2.81
N GLY A 152 -20.59 9.25 3.50
CA GLY A 152 -20.12 10.54 3.03
C GLY A 152 -21.18 11.38 2.34
N LYS A 153 -22.48 11.14 2.53
CA LYS A 153 -23.52 11.70 1.65
C LYS A 153 -24.40 12.69 2.38
N ILE A 154 -24.50 13.91 1.84
CA ILE A 154 -25.43 14.94 2.34
C ILE A 154 -26.67 15.05 1.48
N PHE A 155 -26.57 14.90 0.15
CA PHE A 155 -27.71 14.92 -0.76
C PHE A 155 -27.65 13.83 -1.82
N GLU A 156 -28.81 13.33 -2.26
CA GLU A 156 -28.98 12.41 -3.39
C GLU A 156 -28.47 12.99 -4.70
N SER A 157 -28.53 14.32 -4.86
CA SER A 157 -28.04 15.00 -6.07
C SER A 157 -27.89 16.52 -5.85
N ALA A 158 -27.17 17.17 -6.76
CA ALA A 158 -27.12 18.63 -6.83
C ALA A 158 -28.52 19.28 -6.96
N ALA A 159 -29.44 18.65 -7.69
CA ALA A 159 -30.80 19.16 -7.85
C ALA A 159 -31.61 19.10 -6.54
N GLU A 160 -31.41 18.06 -5.73
CA GLU A 160 -32.00 17.97 -4.40
C GLU A 160 -31.43 19.06 -3.49
N PHE A 161 -30.10 19.23 -3.47
CA PHE A 161 -29.44 20.29 -2.72
C PHE A 161 -30.03 21.68 -3.06
N LYS A 162 -30.13 22.03 -4.35
CA LYS A 162 -30.76 23.27 -4.80
C LYS A 162 -32.17 23.46 -4.24
N THR A 163 -32.96 22.39 -4.24
CA THR A 163 -34.34 22.42 -3.75
C THR A 163 -34.38 22.65 -2.23
N ALA A 164 -33.51 21.96 -1.48
CA ALA A 164 -33.41 22.09 -0.03
C ALA A 164 -32.91 23.48 0.37
N PHE A 165 -31.86 23.99 -0.29
CA PHE A 165 -31.30 25.32 -0.06
C PHE A 165 -32.33 26.42 -0.36
N ASN A 166 -33.00 26.37 -1.52
CA ASN A 166 -34.01 27.38 -1.88
C ASN A 166 -35.23 27.34 -0.96
N ARG A 167 -35.57 26.18 -0.38
CA ARG A 167 -36.59 26.06 0.67
C ARG A 167 -36.13 26.76 1.94
N ALA A 168 -34.88 26.55 2.37
CA ALA A 168 -34.31 27.24 3.52
C ALA A 168 -34.27 28.76 3.29
N ALA A 169 -33.93 29.23 2.09
CA ALA A 169 -33.97 30.65 1.74
C ALA A 169 -35.34 31.30 1.97
N VAL A 170 -36.43 30.59 1.66
CA VAL A 170 -37.79 31.07 1.94
C VAL A 170 -38.06 31.15 3.45
N GLU A 171 -37.62 30.16 4.23
CA GLU A 171 -37.77 30.15 5.69
C GLU A 171 -37.03 31.34 6.34
N PHE A 172 -35.82 31.62 5.88
CA PHE A 172 -34.99 32.72 6.35
C PHE A 172 -35.39 34.08 5.75
N GLN A 173 -36.40 34.13 4.89
CA GLN A 173 -36.80 35.33 4.14
C GLN A 173 -35.64 35.96 3.36
N SER A 174 -34.69 35.13 2.91
CA SER A 174 -33.53 35.55 2.14
C SER A 174 -33.85 35.61 0.64
N GLU A 175 -33.24 36.56 -0.05
CA GLU A 175 -33.26 36.66 -1.51
C GLU A 175 -32.19 35.77 -2.16
N LEU A 176 -31.23 35.27 -1.38
CA LEU A 176 -30.14 34.41 -1.84
C LEU A 176 -30.71 33.04 -2.26
N LYS A 177 -30.71 32.78 -3.56
CA LYS A 177 -31.24 31.55 -4.16
C LYS A 177 -30.28 31.00 -5.20
N ILE A 178 -30.31 29.69 -5.35
CA ILE A 178 -29.59 28.99 -6.40
C ILE A 178 -30.48 28.92 -7.63
N ASP A 179 -30.08 29.61 -8.70
CA ASP A 179 -30.78 29.62 -9.98
C ASP A 179 -30.52 28.36 -10.80
N ASP A 180 -29.26 27.93 -10.89
CA ASP A 180 -28.84 26.72 -11.59
C ASP A 180 -27.58 26.11 -10.96
N ILE A 181 -27.39 24.81 -11.16
CA ILE A 181 -26.16 24.12 -10.75
C ILE A 181 -25.58 23.39 -11.96
N VAL A 182 -24.38 23.80 -12.36
CA VAL A 182 -23.60 23.15 -13.40
C VAL A 182 -22.50 22.32 -12.75
N VAL A 183 -22.64 21.00 -12.85
CA VAL A 183 -21.62 20.05 -12.39
C VAL A 183 -20.55 19.90 -13.46
N SER A 184 -19.30 20.11 -13.07
CA SER A 184 -18.10 20.00 -13.90
C SER A 184 -17.30 18.75 -13.53
N ASP A 185 -16.72 18.10 -14.53
CA ASP A 185 -15.87 16.92 -14.33
C ASP A 185 -14.53 17.32 -13.69
N GLY A 186 -14.16 16.70 -12.57
CA GLY A 186 -12.85 16.88 -11.90
C GLY A 186 -12.01 15.60 -11.91
N GLU A 187 -10.75 15.64 -11.50
CA GLU A 187 -9.90 14.43 -11.57
C GLU A 187 -10.30 13.34 -10.56
N ALA A 188 -10.65 13.75 -9.34
CA ALA A 188 -11.02 12.84 -8.24
C ALA A 188 -12.55 12.78 -8.04
N GLN A 189 -13.20 13.94 -7.97
CA GLN A 189 -14.64 14.09 -7.83
C GLN A 189 -15.14 15.09 -8.86
N ASP A 190 -16.42 14.98 -9.24
CA ASP A 190 -17.08 16.07 -9.96
C ASP A 190 -17.34 17.21 -8.95
N ALA A 191 -17.52 18.43 -9.43
CA ALA A 191 -17.78 19.58 -8.55
C ALA A 191 -18.72 20.59 -9.20
N PHE A 192 -19.41 21.37 -8.38
CA PHE A 192 -20.11 22.56 -8.84
C PHE A 192 -19.68 23.79 -8.04
N ASN A 193 -19.84 24.96 -8.66
CA ASN A 193 -19.65 26.25 -8.02
C ASN A 193 -20.85 27.14 -8.34
N VAL A 194 -21.43 27.76 -7.31
CA VAL A 194 -22.53 28.71 -7.42
C VAL A 194 -22.16 29.99 -6.69
N MET A 195 -22.18 31.11 -7.41
CA MET A 195 -22.13 32.44 -6.78
C MET A 195 -23.55 32.84 -6.37
N LEU A 196 -23.79 33.06 -5.08
CA LEU A 196 -25.08 33.55 -4.59
C LEU A 196 -25.20 35.08 -4.75
N ASN A 197 -24.09 35.78 -4.56
CA ASN A 197 -23.91 37.21 -4.79
C ASN A 197 -22.41 37.48 -5.02
N ASP A 198 -21.98 38.75 -5.01
CA ASP A 198 -20.58 39.13 -5.23
C ASP A 198 -19.61 38.69 -4.11
N TYR A 199 -20.15 38.25 -2.97
CA TYR A 199 -19.40 38.02 -1.73
C TYR A 199 -19.48 36.59 -1.21
N ILE A 200 -20.40 35.77 -1.75
CA ILE A 200 -20.68 34.43 -1.25
C ILE A 200 -20.70 33.45 -2.41
N ALA A 201 -19.78 32.50 -2.35
CA ALA A 201 -19.70 31.35 -3.23
C ALA A 201 -20.07 30.07 -2.46
N LEU A 202 -20.72 29.14 -3.16
CA LEU A 202 -20.94 27.78 -2.71
C LEU A 202 -20.21 26.82 -3.64
N ILE A 203 -19.45 25.90 -3.07
CA ILE A 203 -18.74 24.84 -3.76
C ILE A 203 -19.30 23.52 -3.24
N GLY A 204 -19.65 22.61 -4.14
CA GLY A 204 -20.09 21.27 -3.75
C GLY A 204 -19.28 20.19 -4.44
N SER A 205 -18.88 19.18 -3.67
CA SER A 205 -18.24 17.96 -4.17
C SER A 205 -19.29 16.93 -4.53
N VAL A 206 -19.20 16.35 -5.74
CA VAL A 206 -20.17 15.39 -6.28
C VAL A 206 -19.46 14.09 -6.63
N ASN A 207 -19.98 12.99 -6.10
CA ASN A 207 -19.44 11.67 -6.38
C ASN A 207 -19.66 11.28 -7.85
N LYS A 208 -18.59 10.87 -8.53
CA LYS A 208 -18.64 10.55 -9.96
C LYS A 208 -19.56 9.39 -10.31
N ASP A 209 -19.63 8.39 -9.44
CA ASP A 209 -20.30 7.11 -9.71
C ASP A 209 -21.80 7.19 -9.43
N ASP A 210 -22.18 7.73 -8.28
CA ASP A 210 -23.57 7.76 -7.81
C ASP A 210 -24.23 9.15 -7.88
N LYS A 211 -23.48 10.19 -8.26
CA LYS A 211 -23.92 11.59 -8.42
C LYS A 211 -24.43 12.25 -7.14
N THR A 212 -24.14 11.66 -5.98
CA THR A 212 -24.49 12.21 -4.67
C THR A 212 -23.57 13.38 -4.30
N VAL A 213 -24.09 14.33 -3.52
CA VAL A 213 -23.30 15.46 -2.98
C VAL A 213 -22.66 15.01 -1.67
N ARG A 214 -21.34 15.20 -1.56
CA ARG A 214 -20.52 14.71 -0.45
C ARG A 214 -20.18 15.80 0.57
N ASP A 215 -19.71 16.93 0.05
CA ASP A 215 -19.36 18.11 0.83
C ASP A 215 -19.98 19.36 0.21
N LEU A 216 -20.35 20.30 1.06
CA LEU A 216 -20.72 21.66 0.67
C LEU A 216 -19.87 22.64 1.45
N THR A 217 -19.12 23.47 0.74
CA THR A 217 -18.31 24.53 1.31
C THR A 217 -18.81 25.88 0.83
N MET A 218 -19.18 26.75 1.77
CA MET A 218 -19.40 28.17 1.54
C MET A 218 -18.08 28.93 1.69
N ILE A 219 -17.84 29.90 0.81
CA ILE A 219 -16.79 30.90 0.95
C ILE A 219 -17.47 32.27 0.98
N GLY A 220 -17.36 32.98 2.10
CA GLY A 220 -17.96 34.28 2.33
C GLY A 220 -16.90 35.34 2.64
N GLN A 221 -16.90 36.44 1.89
CA GLN A 221 -16.04 37.59 2.13
C GLN A 221 -16.88 38.84 2.41
N GLY A 222 -16.90 39.29 3.66
CA GLY A 222 -17.60 40.50 4.04
C GLY A 222 -16.95 41.75 3.43
N ASP A 223 -17.77 42.73 3.03
CA ASP A 223 -17.31 44.05 2.55
C ASP A 223 -17.23 45.10 3.66
N GLY A 224 -17.41 44.65 4.92
CA GLY A 224 -17.47 45.49 6.11
C GLY A 224 -18.85 46.09 6.39
N THR A 225 -19.84 45.89 5.52
CA THR A 225 -21.21 46.29 5.78
C THR A 225 -21.95 45.25 6.64
N THR A 226 -22.91 45.71 7.44
CA THR A 226 -23.79 44.83 8.21
C THR A 226 -24.60 43.88 7.31
N ALA A 227 -24.95 44.32 6.09
CA ALA A 227 -25.69 43.50 5.13
C ALA A 227 -24.88 42.28 4.69
N SER A 228 -23.61 42.47 4.29
CA SER A 228 -22.72 41.36 3.92
C SER A 228 -22.51 40.36 5.06
N GLY A 229 -22.37 40.85 6.29
CA GLY A 229 -22.24 39.99 7.47
C GLY A 229 -23.51 39.18 7.74
N ALA A 230 -24.69 39.79 7.60
CA ALA A 230 -25.96 39.11 7.73
C ALA A 230 -26.15 38.03 6.66
N ASP A 231 -25.81 38.32 5.40
CA ASP A 231 -25.89 37.37 4.29
C ASP A 231 -25.02 36.13 4.51
N ILE A 232 -23.81 36.31 5.05
CA ILE A 232 -22.90 35.20 5.41
C ILE A 232 -23.55 34.32 6.48
N ILE A 233 -24.01 34.91 7.59
CA ILE A 233 -24.64 34.16 8.69
C ILE A 233 -25.94 33.47 8.24
N PHE A 234 -26.76 34.14 7.42
CA PHE A 234 -27.96 33.54 6.85
C PHE A 234 -27.61 32.39 5.92
N THR A 235 -26.54 32.49 5.12
CA THR A 235 -26.11 31.40 4.24
C THR A 235 -25.66 30.18 5.02
N MET A 236 -24.93 30.36 6.13
CA MET A 236 -24.61 29.25 7.04
C MET A 236 -25.88 28.61 7.59
N GLY A 237 -26.82 29.42 8.09
CA GLY A 237 -28.09 28.92 8.60
C GLY A 237 -28.90 28.15 7.54
N MET A 238 -28.91 28.65 6.30
CA MET A 238 -29.57 27.97 5.18
C MET A 238 -28.91 26.65 4.81
N LEU A 239 -27.58 26.57 4.82
CA LEU A 239 -26.85 25.31 4.59
C LEU A 239 -27.15 24.28 5.68
N MET A 240 -27.14 24.70 6.95
CA MET A 240 -27.49 23.84 8.08
C MET A 240 -28.92 23.31 7.96
N THR A 241 -29.89 24.18 7.67
CA THR A 241 -31.30 23.78 7.47
C THR A 241 -31.50 22.94 6.20
N ALA A 242 -30.70 23.16 5.16
CA ALA A 242 -30.77 22.36 3.94
C ALA A 242 -30.28 20.93 4.20
N ALA A 243 -29.16 20.78 4.92
CA ALA A 243 -28.53 19.50 5.24
C ALA A 243 -29.30 18.73 6.33
N ASP A 244 -29.77 19.43 7.36
CA ASP A 244 -30.62 18.87 8.40
C ASP A 244 -31.93 19.67 8.51
N PRO A 245 -33.01 19.27 7.80
CA PRO A 245 -34.29 19.97 7.89
C PRO A 245 -35.00 19.75 9.25
N THR A 246 -34.47 18.91 10.13
CA THR A 246 -35.04 18.65 11.46
C THR A 246 -34.46 19.56 12.54
N ILE A 247 -33.37 20.27 12.24
CA ILE A 247 -32.72 21.17 13.19
C ILE A 247 -33.62 22.37 13.53
N THR A 248 -33.84 22.59 14.82
CA THR A 248 -34.61 23.74 15.30
C THR A 248 -33.78 25.04 15.29
N ALA A 249 -34.44 26.19 15.36
CA ALA A 249 -33.76 27.49 15.42
C ALA A 249 -32.81 27.61 16.63
N ASP A 250 -33.23 27.08 17.80
CA ASP A 250 -32.43 27.08 19.02
C ASP A 250 -31.20 26.17 18.88
N GLU A 251 -31.35 24.98 18.28
CA GLU A 251 -30.23 24.07 18.01
C GLU A 251 -29.24 24.67 17.02
N ARG A 252 -29.71 25.32 15.94
CA ARG A 252 -28.82 26.07 15.03
C ARG A 252 -28.05 27.17 15.75
N GLY A 253 -28.73 27.96 16.59
CA GLY A 253 -28.08 29.00 17.38
C GLY A 253 -26.99 28.43 18.29
N ASN A 254 -27.26 27.31 18.95
CA ASN A 254 -26.28 26.62 19.78
C ASN A 254 -25.10 26.06 18.97
N LEU A 255 -25.33 25.55 17.75
CA LEU A 255 -24.26 25.10 16.87
C LEU A 255 -23.39 26.27 16.40
N LEU A 256 -23.98 27.38 15.95
CA LEU A 256 -23.23 28.58 15.58
C LEU A 256 -22.40 29.12 16.76
N ALA A 257 -22.94 29.05 17.98
CA ALA A 257 -22.18 29.41 19.19
C ALA A 257 -21.00 28.47 19.46
N LYS A 258 -21.18 27.15 19.28
CA LYS A 258 -20.08 26.17 19.41
C LYS A 258 -19.01 26.34 18.34
N LEU A 259 -19.40 26.77 17.15
CA LEU A 259 -18.51 27.15 16.05
C LEU A 259 -17.85 28.52 16.27
N GLY A 260 -17.95 29.11 17.46
CA GLY A 260 -17.27 30.35 17.81
C GLY A 260 -17.87 31.62 17.20
N LEU A 261 -19.04 31.56 16.54
CA LEU A 261 -19.65 32.73 15.90
C LEU A 261 -20.51 33.59 16.85
N MET A 262 -20.71 33.15 18.09
CA MET A 262 -21.52 33.86 19.08
C MET A 262 -20.72 34.10 20.37
N GLY A 263 -20.42 35.37 20.66
CA GLY A 263 -19.70 35.81 21.86
C GLY A 263 -19.43 37.32 21.81
N GLU A 264 -19.19 37.95 22.96
CA GLU A 264 -18.91 39.39 23.03
C GLU A 264 -17.52 39.75 22.44
N ASP A 265 -16.57 38.80 22.45
CA ASP A 265 -15.16 39.00 22.03
C ASP A 265 -14.72 37.95 20.99
N VAL A 266 -15.53 37.70 19.97
CA VAL A 266 -15.18 36.74 18.91
C VAL A 266 -14.06 37.28 18.03
N ASP A 267 -12.89 36.63 18.07
CA ASP A 267 -11.82 36.84 17.11
C ASP A 267 -11.99 35.92 15.90
N LEU A 268 -12.56 36.48 14.83
CA LEU A 268 -12.78 35.73 13.59
C LEU A 268 -11.46 35.31 12.92
N SER A 269 -10.33 35.97 13.20
CA SER A 269 -9.06 35.66 12.52
C SER A 269 -8.43 34.34 12.99
N THR A 270 -8.84 33.85 14.15
CA THR A 270 -8.37 32.59 14.74
C THR A 270 -9.40 31.47 14.63
N LEU A 271 -10.46 31.68 13.86
CA LEU A 271 -11.57 30.74 13.77
C LEU A 271 -11.14 29.49 12.99
N ASP A 272 -11.17 28.34 13.65
CA ASP A 272 -10.87 27.01 13.11
C ASP A 272 -11.55 25.99 14.03
N GLU A 273 -12.85 25.79 13.85
CA GLU A 273 -13.69 25.00 14.75
C GLU A 273 -14.53 23.99 13.98
N GLU A 274 -14.80 22.84 14.62
CA GLU A 274 -15.59 21.75 14.04
C GLU A 274 -16.56 21.19 15.08
N VAL A 275 -17.79 20.92 14.65
CA VAL A 275 -18.84 20.33 15.49
C VAL A 275 -19.62 19.30 14.68
N GLU A 276 -19.81 18.11 15.26
CA GLU A 276 -20.71 17.08 14.72
C GLU A 276 -22.09 17.16 15.38
N PHE A 277 -23.14 17.10 14.57
CA PHE A 277 -24.54 17.06 15.03
C PHE A 277 -25.40 16.30 14.02
N ASN A 278 -26.19 15.33 14.50
CA ASN A 278 -27.03 14.45 13.67
C ASN A 278 -26.29 13.82 12.47
N GLU A 279 -25.09 13.26 12.72
CA GLU A 279 -24.25 12.62 11.70
C GLU A 279 -23.75 13.58 10.59
N ILE A 280 -23.93 14.88 10.77
CA ILE A 280 -23.39 15.93 9.90
C ILE A 280 -22.27 16.65 10.66
N ARG A 281 -21.14 16.81 9.99
CA ARG A 281 -20.01 17.62 10.44
C ARG A 281 -20.17 19.03 9.90
N TYR A 282 -20.09 20.00 10.79
CA TYR A 282 -20.06 21.42 10.49
C TYR A 282 -18.67 21.93 10.85
N SER A 283 -17.98 22.54 9.90
CA SER A 283 -16.68 23.14 10.12
C SER A 283 -16.71 24.60 9.73
N ILE A 284 -15.98 25.44 10.46
CA ILE A 284 -15.74 26.82 10.10
C ILE A 284 -14.26 27.14 10.22
N MET A 285 -13.74 27.85 9.23
CA MET A 285 -12.40 28.40 9.30
C MET A 285 -12.35 29.81 8.70
N TYR A 286 -11.41 30.62 9.15
CA TYR A 286 -11.11 31.90 8.53
C TYR A 286 -9.71 31.89 7.92
N LEU A 287 -9.61 32.35 6.68
CA LEU A 287 -8.35 32.54 5.98
C LEU A 287 -8.25 33.97 5.48
N ASP A 288 -7.16 34.66 5.81
CA ASP A 288 -6.93 36.06 5.40
C ASP A 288 -7.12 36.33 3.89
N THR A 289 -6.86 35.31 3.07
CA THR A 289 -6.90 35.41 1.60
C THR A 289 -8.22 34.98 0.98
N MET A 290 -9.02 34.17 1.67
CA MET A 290 -10.26 33.58 1.14
C MET A 290 -11.51 34.00 1.92
N GLY A 291 -11.34 34.67 3.06
CA GLY A 291 -12.43 35.03 3.95
C GLY A 291 -12.86 33.86 4.83
N MET A 292 -14.14 33.85 5.16
CA MET A 292 -14.76 32.83 6.02
C MET A 292 -15.19 31.64 5.18
N MET A 293 -14.75 30.45 5.57
CA MET A 293 -15.16 29.20 4.96
C MET A 293 -16.02 28.43 5.94
N PHE A 294 -17.15 27.91 5.48
CA PHE A 294 -18.04 27.09 6.29
C PHE A 294 -18.43 25.85 5.50
N SER A 295 -18.17 24.68 6.07
CA SER A 295 -18.36 23.40 5.38
C SER A 295 -19.38 22.53 6.11
N VAL A 296 -20.14 21.78 5.31
CA VAL A 296 -21.12 20.79 5.74
C VAL A 296 -20.81 19.48 5.02
N SER A 297 -20.46 18.46 5.79
CA SER A 297 -20.12 17.12 5.30
C SER A 297 -20.68 16.03 6.20
N ASP A 298 -20.60 14.78 5.77
CA ASP A 298 -21.05 13.63 6.56
C ASP A 298 -19.99 13.33 7.63
N ALA A 299 -20.39 13.20 8.89
CA ALA A 299 -19.47 12.95 9.99
C ALA A 299 -18.71 11.61 9.86
N ASN A 300 -19.26 10.66 9.10
CA ASN A 300 -18.63 9.37 8.83
C ASN A 300 -17.70 9.37 7.62
N GLU A 301 -17.58 10.50 6.92
CA GLU A 301 -16.56 10.66 5.88
C GLU A 301 -15.18 10.75 6.54
N THR A 302 -14.36 9.73 6.31
CA THR A 302 -12.95 9.73 6.71
C THR A 302 -12.15 10.50 5.67
N GLU A 303 -11.47 11.56 6.10
CA GLU A 303 -10.45 12.28 5.32
C GLU A 303 -9.32 11.37 4.79
#